data_AF-A0A6V7L5K6-F1
#
_entry.id   AF-A0A6V7L5K6-F1
#
_cell.length_a   1.000
_cell.length_b   1.000
_cell.length_c   1.000
_cell.angle_alpha   90.00
_cell.angle_beta   90.00
_cell.angle_gamma   90.00
#
_symmetry.space_group_name_H-M   'P 1'
#
loop_
_entity.id
_entity.type
_entity.pdbx_description
1 polymer ?
#
loop_
_entity_poly.entity_id
_entity_poly.type
_entity_poly.pdbx_seq_one_letter_code
_entity_poly.pdbx_strand_id
1 'polypeptide(L)'
;MLKIASRFGIIGRNLTSSAGRNATPKVAPLQAAALEEKCILVDEFDTPLGEASKRDCHRVTGEGDVLLHRAFSVFLFNKNGDLLLQKRSSSK
;
A
#
# COMPACT_ATOMS: atom_id res chain seq x y z
N MET A 1 44.64 45.55 -13.28
CA MET A 1 45.16 44.21 -13.00
C MET A 1 44.12 43.42 -12.22
N LEU A 2 43.61 42.36 -12.87
CA LEU A 2 42.94 41.15 -12.37
C LEU A 2 41.91 41.24 -11.22
N LYS A 3 40.63 41.01 -11.55
CA LYS A 3 39.70 40.26 -10.69
C LYS A 3 38.96 39.21 -11.53
N ILE A 4 39.08 37.97 -11.05
CA ILE A 4 38.54 36.73 -11.57
C ILE A 4 37.04 36.68 -11.29
N ALA A 5 36.24 36.31 -12.29
CA ALA A 5 34.85 35.88 -12.09
C ALA A 5 34.66 34.54 -12.80
N SER A 6 34.47 33.50 -12.00
CA SER A 6 34.17 32.13 -12.41
C SER A 6 32.86 32.08 -13.21
N ARG A 7 32.92 31.62 -14.46
CA ARG A 7 31.74 31.18 -15.21
C ARG A 7 31.29 29.82 -14.66
N PHE A 8 30.33 29.83 -13.73
CA PHE A 8 29.51 28.65 -13.47
C PHE A 8 28.42 28.59 -14.54
N GLY A 9 28.49 27.59 -15.41
CA GLY A 9 27.45 27.31 -16.40
C GLY A 9 26.17 26.82 -15.73
N ILE A 10 25.09 27.56 -15.89
CA ILE A 10 23.74 27.12 -15.52
C ILE A 10 23.26 26.17 -16.62
N ILE A 11 23.40 24.86 -16.40
CA ILE A 11 22.68 23.86 -17.18
C ILE A 11 21.28 23.76 -16.56
N GLY A 12 20.30 24.37 -17.21
CA GLY A 12 18.89 24.23 -16.84
C GLY A 12 18.44 22.79 -17.01
N ARG A 13 18.36 22.04 -15.90
CA ARG A 13 17.63 20.77 -15.86
C ARG A 13 16.13 21.10 -15.80
N ASN A 14 15.42 20.82 -16.88
CA ASN A 14 13.96 20.75 -16.85
C ASN A 14 13.56 19.63 -15.90
N LEU A 15 13.16 19.99 -14.69
CA LEU A 15 12.43 19.13 -13.76
C LEU A 15 11.05 18.91 -14.36
N THR A 16 10.86 17.81 -15.09
CA THR A 16 9.52 17.34 -15.44
C THR A 16 8.86 16.88 -14.14
N SER A 17 8.01 17.73 -13.57
CA SER A 17 7.15 17.32 -12.46
C SER A 17 6.29 16.15 -12.94
N SER A 18 6.43 14.99 -12.31
CA SER A 18 5.49 13.87 -12.47
C SER A 18 4.17 14.27 -11.80
N ALA A 19 3.43 15.18 -12.42
CA ALA A 19 2.09 15.55 -12.01
C ALA A 19 1.21 14.29 -12.06
N GLY A 20 0.77 13.88 -10.87
CA GLY A 20 -0.31 12.96 -10.55
C GLY A 20 -0.81 12.03 -11.66
N ARG A 21 -0.19 10.86 -11.78
CA ARG A 21 -0.91 9.69 -12.29
C ARG A 21 -1.71 9.08 -11.14
N ASN A 22 -2.86 9.67 -10.80
CA ASN A 22 -3.90 8.96 -10.05
C ASN A 22 -4.63 8.01 -11.01
N ALA A 23 -3.90 7.04 -11.56
CA ALA A 23 -4.51 5.93 -12.26
C ALA A 23 -5.06 5.00 -11.17
N THR A 24 -6.37 5.05 -10.93
CA THR A 24 -7.02 4.02 -10.13
C THR A 24 -6.85 2.69 -10.88
N PRO A 25 -6.21 1.68 -10.27
CA PRO A 25 -6.09 0.37 -10.90
C PRO A 25 -7.51 -0.12 -11.18
N LYS A 26 -7.74 -0.69 -12.38
CA LYS A 26 -9.02 -1.33 -12.69
C LYS A 26 -9.16 -2.59 -11.82
N VAL A 27 -9.75 -2.42 -10.64
CA VAL A 27 -9.98 -3.50 -9.68
C VAL A 27 -10.96 -4.48 -10.30
N ALA A 28 -10.63 -5.78 -10.30
CA ALA A 28 -11.54 -6.80 -10.81
C ALA A 28 -12.85 -6.80 -9.97
N PRO A 29 -14.04 -7.05 -10.57
CA PRO A 29 -15.31 -6.93 -9.85
C PRO A 29 -15.36 -7.70 -8.52
N LEU A 30 -14.78 -8.91 -8.48
CA LEU A 30 -14.68 -9.70 -7.27
C LEU A 30 -13.80 -9.04 -6.18
N GLN A 31 -12.72 -8.37 -6.58
CA GLN A 31 -11.88 -7.63 -5.62
C GLN A 31 -12.58 -6.38 -5.10
N ALA A 32 -13.36 -5.70 -5.94
CA ALA A 32 -14.16 -4.56 -5.51
C ALA A 32 -15.24 -4.98 -4.51
N ALA A 33 -15.92 -6.10 -4.75
CA ALA A 33 -16.88 -6.67 -3.80
C ALA A 33 -16.20 -7.06 -2.48
N ALA A 34 -15.01 -7.66 -2.53
CA ALA A 34 -14.25 -8.04 -1.33
C ALA A 34 -13.82 -6.84 -0.47
N LEU A 35 -13.76 -5.62 -1.02
CA LEU A 35 -13.45 -4.41 -0.25
C LEU A 35 -14.59 -4.01 0.71
N GLU A 36 -15.82 -4.48 0.46
CA GLU A 36 -16.98 -4.21 1.30
C GLU A 36 -17.17 -5.28 2.40
N GLU A 37 -16.34 -6.34 2.41
CA GLU A 37 -16.32 -7.34 3.49
C GLU A 37 -15.99 -6.69 4.84
N LYS A 38 -16.57 -7.21 5.92
CA LYS A 38 -16.35 -6.75 7.29
C LYS A 38 -15.11 -7.40 7.90
N CYS A 39 -14.21 -6.57 8.42
CA CYS A 39 -13.06 -6.98 9.22
C CYS A 39 -13.32 -6.69 10.70
N ILE A 40 -12.75 -7.51 11.59
CA ILE A 40 -12.87 -7.36 13.04
C ILE A 40 -11.82 -6.34 13.50
N LEU A 41 -12.28 -5.21 14.03
CA LEU A 41 -11.39 -4.22 14.64
C LEU A 41 -10.94 -4.72 16.01
N VAL A 42 -9.67 -4.47 16.33
CA VAL A 42 -9.07 -4.90 17.59
C VAL A 42 -8.18 -3.82 18.18
N ASP A 43 -7.94 -3.90 19.49
CA ASP A 43 -6.84 -3.18 20.13
C ASP A 43 -5.51 -3.94 19.98
N GLU A 44 -4.45 -3.38 20.56
CA GLU A 44 -3.09 -3.95 20.55
C GLU A 44 -2.95 -5.28 21.32
N PHE A 45 -3.95 -5.65 22.12
CA PHE A 45 -4.02 -6.90 22.88
C PHE A 45 -4.94 -7.92 22.22
N ASP A 46 -5.35 -7.70 20.97
CA ASP A 46 -6.29 -8.53 20.21
C ASP A 46 -7.69 -8.60 20.84
N THR A 47 -8.11 -7.57 21.57
CA THR A 47 -9.48 -7.45 22.09
C THR A 47 -10.41 -6.91 21.00
N PRO A 48 -11.54 -7.57 20.68
CA PRO A 48 -12.49 -7.05 19.68
C PRO A 48 -13.13 -5.73 20.10
N LEU A 49 -13.11 -4.75 19.20
CA LEU A 49 -13.69 -3.41 19.41
C LEU A 49 -14.94 -3.16 18.54
N GLY A 50 -15.11 -3.93 17.46
CA GLY A 50 -16.20 -3.77 16.50
C GLY A 50 -15.83 -4.27 15.11
N GLU A 51 -16.42 -3.68 14.08
CA GLU A 51 -16.17 -4.03 12.69
C GLU A 51 -16.04 -2.79 11.78
N ALA A 52 -15.25 -2.91 10.72
CA ALA A 52 -15.16 -1.92 9.64
C ALA A 52 -15.03 -2.62 8.29
N SER A 53 -15.27 -1.91 7.19
CA SER A 53 -15.04 -2.50 5.86
C SER A 53 -13.55 -2.76 5.64
N LYS A 54 -13.21 -3.76 4.84
CA LYS A 54 -11.83 -4.03 4.42
C LYS A 54 -11.21 -2.81 3.76
N ARG A 55 -11.99 -2.05 2.98
CA ARG A 55 -11.56 -0.79 2.37
C ARG A 55 -11.05 0.20 3.41
N ASP A 56 -11.81 0.39 4.49
CA ASP A 56 -11.47 1.33 5.54
C ASP A 56 -10.26 0.83 6.34
N CYS A 57 -10.18 -0.47 6.60
CA CYS A 57 -9.09 -1.12 7.33
C CYS A 57 -7.72 -1.04 6.63
N HIS A 58 -7.69 -0.80 5.32
CA HIS A 58 -6.46 -0.75 4.52
C HIS A 58 -6.19 0.64 3.95
N ARG A 59 -6.96 1.66 4.34
CA ARG A 59 -6.75 3.04 3.93
C ARG A 59 -5.96 3.78 5.00
N VAL A 60 -4.90 4.46 4.58
CA VAL A 60 -4.17 5.40 5.43
C VAL A 60 -4.99 6.69 5.53
N THR A 61 -5.25 7.16 6.75
CA THR A 61 -5.98 8.41 6.97
C THR A 61 -5.12 9.63 6.61
N GLY A 62 -5.70 10.84 6.64
CA GLY A 62 -4.96 12.07 6.36
C GLY A 62 -3.82 12.33 7.35
N GLU A 63 -3.96 11.79 8.56
CA GLU A 63 -3.03 11.89 9.68
C GLU A 63 -1.93 10.81 9.63
N GLY A 64 -2.05 9.81 8.76
CA GLY A 64 -1.11 8.71 8.62
C GLY A 64 -1.48 7.43 9.37
N ASP A 65 -2.64 7.41 10.03
CA ASP A 65 -3.10 6.25 10.82
C ASP A 65 -3.80 5.20 9.95
N VAL A 66 -3.88 3.96 10.45
CA VAL A 66 -4.60 2.84 9.84
C VAL A 66 -5.38 2.11 10.93
N LEU A 67 -6.60 1.67 10.62
CA LEU A 67 -7.40 0.89 11.57
C LEU A 67 -6.79 -0.50 11.80
N LEU A 68 -6.51 -0.83 13.07
CA LEU A 68 -6.04 -2.14 13.46
C LEU A 68 -7.17 -3.16 13.37
N HIS A 69 -6.95 -4.22 12.62
CA HIS A 69 -7.91 -5.28 12.41
C HIS A 69 -7.25 -6.66 12.44
N ARG A 70 -8.00 -7.66 12.91
CA ARG A 70 -7.52 -9.04 12.99
C ARG A 70 -7.32 -9.65 11.61
N ALA A 71 -6.23 -10.38 11.45
CA ALA A 71 -5.90 -11.13 10.23
C ALA A 71 -5.31 -12.50 10.57
N PHE A 72 -5.15 -13.36 9.55
CA PHE A 72 -4.49 -14.65 9.70
C PHE A 72 -3.55 -14.92 8.52
N SER A 73 -2.61 -15.83 8.72
CA SER A 73 -1.73 -16.35 7.68
C SER A 73 -1.70 -17.87 7.76
N VAL A 74 -1.76 -18.53 6.59
CA VAL A 74 -1.71 -20.00 6.49
C VAL A 74 -0.40 -20.40 5.85
N PHE A 75 0.30 -21.34 6.47
CA PHE A 75 1.48 -22.00 5.92
C PHE A 75 1.14 -23.46 5.65
N LEU A 76 1.06 -23.83 4.37
CA LEU A 76 0.66 -25.17 3.94
C LEU A 76 1.86 -25.96 3.45
N PHE A 77 2.07 -27.13 4.02
CA PHE A 77 3.14 -28.06 3.66
C PHE A 77 2.56 -29.32 3.00
N ASN A 78 3.17 -29.80 1.93
CA ASN A 78 2.82 -31.09 1.33
C ASN A 78 3.42 -32.26 2.15
N LYS A 79 3.19 -33.51 1.71
CA LYS A 79 3.73 -34.71 2.38
C LYS A 79 5.27 -34.81 2.37
N ASN A 80 5.95 -34.06 1.51
CA ASN A 80 7.41 -33.98 1.44
C ASN A 80 7.99 -32.86 2.31
N GLY A 81 7.14 -32.02 2.93
CA GLY A 81 7.57 -30.87 3.70
C GLY A 81 7.81 -29.59 2.89
N ASP A 82 7.42 -29.54 1.62
CA ASP A 82 7.57 -28.32 0.81
C ASP A 82 6.47 -27.30 1.14
N LEU A 83 6.84 -26.03 1.29
CA LEU A 83 5.92 -24.92 1.53
C LEU A 83 5.26 -24.44 0.22
N LEU A 84 3.93 -24.34 0.21
CA LEU A 84 3.20 -23.68 -0.87
C LEU A 84 3.38 -22.16 -0.82
N LEU A 85 4.01 -21.59 -1.85
CA LEU A 85 4.15 -20.14 -2.03
C LEU A 85 3.11 -19.59 -3.00
N GLN A 86 2.49 -18.46 -2.66
CA GLN A 86 1.56 -17.76 -3.52
C GLN A 86 2.18 -16.50 -4.12
N LYS A 87 2.06 -16.33 -5.44
CA LYS A 87 2.26 -15.04 -6.12
C LYS A 87 0.91 -14.35 -6.27
N ARG A 88 0.74 -13.17 -5.68
CA ARG A 88 -0.50 -12.37 -5.81
C ARG A 88 -0.68 -11.91 -7.26
N SER A 89 -1.94 -11.79 -7.69
CA SER A 89 -2.26 -11.16 -8.97
C SER A 89 -1.88 -9.67 -8.96
N SER A 90 -1.69 -9.08 -10.14
CA SER A 90 -1.40 -7.63 -10.26
C SER A 90 -2.57 -6.73 -9.83
N SER A 91 -3.79 -7.28 -9.78
CA SER A 91 -5.03 -6.58 -9.43
C SER A 91 -5.45 -6.75 -7.96
N LYS A 92 -4.51 -7.13 -7.09
CA LYS A 92 -4.71 -7.46 -5.68
C LYS A 92 -4.03 -6.48 -4.73
#